data_AF-A0A3A9JGC2-F1
#
_entry.id   AF-A0A3A9JGC2-F1
#
_cell.length_a   1.000
_cell.length_b   1.000
_cell.length_c   1.000
_cell.angle_alpha   90.00
_cell.angle_beta   90.00
_cell.angle_gamma   90.00
#
_symmetry.space_group_name_H-M   'P 1'
#
loop_
_entity.id
_entity.type
_entity.pdbx_description
1 polymer ?
#
loop_
_entity_poly.entity_id
_entity_poly.type
_entity_poly.pdbx_seq_one_letter_code
_entity_poly.pdbx_strand_id
1 'polypeptide(L)'
;MSATPEGSAPPAVWPGADGQPVSCREKLKMLAENHAEAAQVLRDVFEDAVLMGVDEAAMRRILAGLVEALPSPRQKNAGGGAA
;
A
#
# COMPACT_ATOMS: atom_id res chain seq x y z
N MET A 1 -21.93 13.90 8.12
CA MET A 1 -21.45 12.98 7.07
C MET A 1 -20.17 13.58 6.54
N SER A 2 -19.04 13.25 7.19
CA SER A 2 -17.74 13.77 6.76
C SER A 2 -17.30 12.96 5.55
N ALA A 3 -17.14 13.65 4.42
CA ALA A 3 -16.62 13.06 3.20
C ALA A 3 -15.24 12.45 3.51
N THR A 4 -15.08 11.17 3.19
CA THR A 4 -13.78 10.53 3.20
C THR A 4 -12.89 11.29 2.21
N PRO A 5 -11.71 11.81 2.61
CA PRO A 5 -10.86 12.56 1.70
C PRO A 5 -10.48 11.67 0.50
N GLU A 6 -10.56 12.25 -0.70
CA GLU A 6 -10.42 11.62 -2.04
C GLU A 6 -9.06 10.95 -2.33
N GLY A 7 -8.24 10.66 -1.32
CA GLY A 7 -6.97 9.93 -1.44
C GLY A 7 -6.90 8.63 -0.64
N SER A 8 -8.00 8.18 -0.02
CA SER A 8 -8.02 7.00 0.88
C SER A 8 -8.83 5.81 0.35
N ALA A 9 -9.56 5.97 -0.76
CA ALA A 9 -10.33 4.89 -1.35
C ALA A 9 -9.42 3.93 -2.13
N PRO A 10 -9.66 2.62 -2.07
CA PRO A 10 -8.92 1.67 -2.88
C PRO A 10 -9.14 1.94 -4.38
N PRO A 11 -8.15 1.67 -5.25
CA PRO A 11 -8.29 1.85 -6.68
C PRO A 11 -9.40 0.95 -7.25
N ALA A 12 -10.12 1.48 -8.26
CA ALA A 12 -11.17 0.75 -8.96
C ALA A 12 -10.63 -0.43 -9.78
N VAL A 13 -9.37 -0.35 -10.21
CA VAL A 13 -8.69 -1.37 -11.02
C VAL A 13 -7.31 -1.64 -10.42
N TRP A 14 -7.04 -2.92 -10.12
CA TRP A 14 -5.74 -3.37 -9.65
C TRP A 14 -4.99 -4.04 -10.80
N PRO A 15 -3.85 -3.49 -11.26
CA PRO A 15 -3.09 -4.07 -12.37
C PRO A 15 -2.43 -5.38 -11.94
N GLY A 16 -2.62 -6.44 -12.74
CA GLY A 16 -1.93 -7.71 -12.61
C GLY A 16 -0.54 -7.68 -13.26
N ALA A 17 0.31 -8.61 -12.86
CA ALA A 17 1.68 -8.73 -13.37
C ALA A 17 1.74 -9.17 -14.85
N ASP A 18 0.65 -9.73 -15.37
CA ASP A 18 0.44 -10.11 -16.77
C ASP A 18 -0.10 -8.96 -17.64
N GLY A 19 -0.26 -7.76 -17.05
CA GLY A 19 -0.83 -6.59 -17.71
C GLY A 19 -2.37 -6.60 -17.75
N GLN A 20 -3.02 -7.63 -17.24
CA GLN A 20 -4.48 -7.69 -17.12
C GLN A 20 -4.92 -7.31 -15.70
N PRO A 21 -6.11 -6.71 -15.52
CA PRO A 21 -6.59 -6.36 -14.19
C PRO A 21 -6.94 -7.61 -13.38
N VAL A 22 -6.70 -7.57 -12.06
CA VAL A 22 -7.17 -8.61 -11.15
C VAL A 22 -8.70 -8.60 -11.14
N SER A 23 -9.32 -9.69 -11.58
CA SER A 23 -10.79 -9.78 -11.76
C SER A 23 -11.50 -10.69 -10.74
N CYS A 24 -10.75 -11.55 -10.04
CA CYS A 24 -11.32 -12.44 -9.04
C CYS A 24 -11.90 -11.64 -7.86
N ARG A 25 -13.20 -11.81 -7.59
CA ARG A 25 -13.93 -11.06 -6.57
C ARG A 25 -13.31 -11.17 -5.18
N GLU A 26 -12.86 -12.37 -4.79
CA GLU A 26 -12.23 -12.60 -3.48
C GLU A 26 -10.89 -11.86 -3.35
N LYS A 27 -10.06 -11.92 -4.40
CA LYS A 27 -8.79 -11.17 -4.44
C LYS A 27 -9.03 -9.66 -4.37
N LEU A 28 -10.02 -9.16 -5.10
CA LEU A 28 -10.38 -7.74 -5.07
C LEU A 28 -10.86 -7.29 -3.70
N LYS A 29 -11.68 -8.10 -3.02
CA LYS A 29 -12.11 -7.82 -1.66
C LYS A 29 -10.91 -7.72 -0.71
N MET A 30 -10.02 -8.72 -0.76
CA MET A 30 -8.81 -8.73 0.06
C MET A 30 -7.90 -7.53 -0.22
N LEU A 31 -7.72 -7.14 -1.49
CA LEU A 31 -6.93 -5.96 -1.85
C LEU A 31 -7.55 -4.66 -1.32
N ALA A 32 -8.88 -4.54 -1.34
CA ALA A 32 -9.58 -3.40 -0.77
C ALA A 32 -9.44 -3.33 0.77
N GLU A 33 -9.53 -4.47 1.45
CA GLU A 33 -9.31 -4.57 2.91
C GLU A 33 -7.87 -4.20 3.27
N ASN A 34 -6.88 -4.80 2.59
CA ASN A 34 -5.46 -4.49 2.80
C ASN A 34 -5.15 -3.00 2.56
N HIS A 35 -5.74 -2.40 1.52
CA HIS A 35 -5.58 -0.96 1.25
C HIS A 35 -6.13 -0.10 2.38
N ALA A 36 -7.32 -0.43 2.88
CA ALA A 36 -7.95 0.31 3.98
C ALA A 36 -7.10 0.22 5.26
N GLU A 37 -6.58 -0.96 5.58
CA GLU A 37 -5.69 -1.16 6.73
C GLU A 37 -4.39 -0.36 6.59
N ALA A 38 -3.74 -0.41 5.44
CA ALA A 38 -2.52 0.36 5.18
C ALA A 38 -2.78 1.88 5.27
N ALA A 39 -3.88 2.37 4.71
CA ALA A 39 -4.26 3.78 4.77
C ALA A 39 -4.54 4.26 6.19
N GLN A 40 -5.10 3.39 7.05
CA GLN A 40 -5.28 3.67 8.47
C GLN A 40 -3.92 3.81 9.17
N VAL A 41 -3.06 2.80 9.06
CA VAL A 41 -1.75 2.79 9.73
C VAL A 41 -0.87 3.95 9.28
N LEU A 42 -0.82 4.24 7.97
CA LEU A 42 -0.02 5.35 7.45
C LEU A 42 -0.52 6.71 7.96
N ARG A 43 -1.84 6.86 8.13
CA ARG A 43 -2.42 8.09 8.69
C ARG A 43 -2.05 8.25 10.15
N ASP A 44 -2.21 7.21 10.96
CA ASP A 44 -1.89 7.26 12.39
C ASP A 44 -0.40 7.60 12.59
N VAL A 45 0.50 6.95 11.86
CA VAL A 45 1.95 7.24 11.90
C VAL A 45 2.26 8.67 11.44
N PHE A 46 1.56 9.17 10.42
CA PHE A 46 1.73 10.54 9.95
C PHE A 46 1.26 11.56 10.99
N GLU A 47 0.07 11.37 11.56
CA GLU A 47 -0.51 12.24 12.59
C GLU A 47 0.38 12.29 13.83
N ASP A 48 0.85 11.14 14.33
CA ASP A 48 1.75 11.06 15.47
C ASP A 48 3.07 11.82 15.23
N ALA A 49 3.67 11.65 14.04
CA ALA A 49 4.91 12.35 13.69
C ALA A 49 4.73 13.87 13.64
N VAL A 50 3.63 14.34 13.05
CA VAL A 50 3.31 15.77 12.98
C VAL A 50 3.03 16.34 14.37
N LEU A 51 2.30 15.60 15.24
CA LEU A 51 2.08 15.98 16.64
C LEU A 51 3.39 16.10 17.43
N MET A 52 4.40 15.30 17.09
CA MET A 52 5.75 15.39 17.67
C MET A 52 6.63 16.50 17.05
N GLY A 53 6.11 17.29 16.11
CA GLY A 53 6.79 18.44 15.52
C GLY A 53 7.62 18.12 14.27
N VAL A 54 7.39 16.97 13.63
CA VAL A 54 8.01 16.66 12.33
C VAL A 54 7.31 17.48 11.23
N ASP A 55 8.10 18.04 10.31
CA ASP A 55 7.56 18.72 9.12
C ASP A 55 6.70 17.78 8.27
N GLU A 56 5.49 18.23 7.90
CA GLU A 56 4.53 17.41 7.15
C GLU A 56 5.08 16.93 5.80
N ALA A 57 5.75 17.82 5.06
CA ALA A 57 6.29 17.49 3.73
C ALA A 57 7.49 16.54 3.82
N ALA A 58 8.30 16.65 4.88
CA ALA A 58 9.35 15.70 5.19
C ALA A 58 8.76 14.32 5.55
N MET A 59 7.73 14.27 6.41
CA MET A 59 7.13 12.98 6.81
C MET A 59 6.49 12.24 5.64
N ARG A 60 5.81 12.95 4.72
CA ARG A 60 5.29 12.34 3.47
C ARG A 60 6.40 11.70 2.63
N ARG A 61 7.55 12.37 2.50
CA ARG A 61 8.70 11.82 1.77
C ARG A 61 9.31 10.60 2.47
N ILE A 62 9.38 10.62 3.80
CA ILE A 62 9.87 9.49 4.59
C ILE A 62 8.97 8.26 4.39
N LEU A 63 7.65 8.42 4.52
CA LEU A 63 6.69 7.32 4.31
C LEU A 63 6.74 6.79 2.87
N ALA A 64 6.83 7.66 1.87
CA ALA A 64 7.01 7.25 0.48
C ALA A 64 8.32 6.45 0.30
N GLY A 65 9.42 6.88 0.92
CA GLY A 65 10.69 6.16 0.90
C GLY A 65 10.61 4.76 1.53
N LEU A 66 9.82 4.60 2.61
CA LEU A 66 9.59 3.28 3.21
C LEU A 66 8.85 2.33 2.25
N VAL A 67 7.86 2.85 1.51
CA VAL A 67 7.10 2.06 0.52
C VAL A 67 7.99 1.65 -0.67
N GLU A 68 8.81 2.57 -1.18
CA GLU A 68 9.74 2.28 -2.29
C GLU A 68 10.83 1.27 -1.90
N ALA A 69 11.22 1.23 -0.62
CA ALA A 69 12.23 0.30 -0.11
C ALA A 69 11.69 -1.12 0.18
N LEU A 70 10.39 -1.39 -0.02
CA LEU A 70 9.82 -2.70 0.26
C LEU A 70 10.49 -3.81 -0.59
N PRO A 71 10.95 -4.91 0.03
CA PRO A 71 11.62 -5.96 -0.70
C PRO A 71 10.65 -6.68 -1.65
N SER A 72 11.14 -7.02 -2.85
CA SER A 72 10.38 -7.80 -3.81
C SER A 72 10.08 -9.20 -3.25
N PRO A 73 8.81 -9.64 -3.19
CA PRO A 73 8.45 -10.98 -2.73
C PRO A 73 9.01 -12.10 -3.62
N ARG A 74 9.49 -11.78 -4.84
CA ARG A 74 9.92 -12.75 -5.86
C ARG A 74 11.26 -13.44 -5.55
N GLN A 75 11.97 -13.08 -4.48
CA GLN A 75 13.28 -13.65 -4.16
C GLN A 75 13.24 -15.03 -3.47
N LYS A 76 12.07 -15.55 -3.05
CA LYS A 76 11.99 -16.83 -2.33
C LYS A 76 11.92 -18.10 -3.19
N ASN A 77 11.81 -18.02 -4.52
CA ASN A 77 11.57 -19.19 -5.39
C ASN A 77 12.66 -19.44 -6.45
N ALA A 78 13.91 -19.05 -6.22
CA ALA A 78 15.05 -19.36 -7.09
C ALA A 78 15.92 -20.53 -6.57
N GLY A 79 15.34 -21.46 -5.82
CA GLY A 79 15.94 -22.75 -5.47
C GLY A 79 15.37 -23.84 -6.36
N GLY A 80 15.94 -23.99 -7.56
CA GLY A 80 15.44 -24.85 -8.63
C GLY A 80 15.37 -26.33 -8.27
N GLY A 81 14.20 -26.91 -8.53
CA GLY A 81 14.17 -28.21 -9.19
C GLY A 81 14.59 -28.00 -10.64
N ALA A 82 15.82 -28.38 -10.95
CA ALA A 82 16.26 -28.66 -12.30
C ALA A 82 16.82 -30.09 -12.30
N ALA A 83 16.30 -30.86 -13.24
CA ALA A 83 16.53 -32.28 -13.46
C ALA A 83 18.00 -32.64 -13.73
#